data_AF-A0A076HDN8-F1
#
_entry.id   AF-A0A076HDN8-F1
#
_cell.length_a   1.000
_cell.length_b   1.000
_cell.length_c   1.000
_cell.angle_alpha   90.00
_cell.angle_beta   90.00
_cell.angle_gamma   90.00
#
_symmetry.space_group_name_H-M   'P 1'
#
loop_
_entity.id
_entity.type
_entity.pdbx_description
1 polymer ?
#
loop_
_entity_poly.entity_id
_entity_poly.type
_entity_poly.pdbx_seq_one_letter_code
_entity_poly.pdbx_strand_id
1 'polypeptide(L)'
;MPAIRWLVAPLISLLLQMPAMAWEEGDRQAYNNKMALLKVLVDGAKDRATSSGDLETLCILMSIGNDVTLRYVQLNPADQVIQTRLAGMRTDLTSCLAVLYNPLASR
;
A
#
# COMPACT_ATOMS: atom_id res chain seq x y z
N MET A 1 39.27 -5.22 38.42
CA MET A 1 39.06 -5.40 36.97
C MET A 1 37.87 -4.56 36.48
N PRO A 2 38.01 -3.26 36.16
CA PRO A 2 36.89 -2.43 35.68
C PRO A 2 37.04 -1.97 34.21
N ALA A 3 37.79 -2.70 33.37
CA ALA A 3 38.06 -2.28 31.99
C ALA A 3 36.91 -2.58 31.00
N ILE A 4 35.98 -3.48 31.36
CA ILE A 4 34.95 -3.99 30.43
C ILE A 4 33.80 -2.99 30.22
N ARG A 5 33.59 -2.03 31.14
CA ARG A 5 32.48 -1.06 31.06
C ARG A 5 32.61 -0.03 29.92
N TRP A 6 33.81 0.20 29.40
CA TRP A 6 34.07 1.24 28.41
C TRP A 6 33.86 0.81 26.95
N LEU A 7 33.72 -0.51 26.68
CA LEU A 7 33.51 -1.04 25.33
C LEU A 7 32.03 -1.20 24.96
N VAL A 8 31.11 -1.16 25.93
CA VAL A 8 29.68 -1.37 25.69
C VAL A 8 29.02 -0.10 25.14
N ALA A 9 29.44 1.07 25.63
CA ALA A 9 28.89 2.36 25.19
C ALA A 9 29.04 2.62 23.67
N PRO A 10 30.22 2.48 23.04
CA PRO A 10 30.36 2.72 21.61
C PRO A 10 29.61 1.69 20.75
N LEU A 11 29.44 0.45 21.24
CA LEU A 11 28.70 -0.59 20.53
C LEU A 11 27.20 -0.28 20.45
N ILE A 12 26.62 0.26 21.53
CA ILE A 12 25.22 0.68 21.55
C ILE A 12 24.99 1.89 20.64
N SER A 13 25.93 2.85 20.62
CA SER A 13 25.87 3.99 19.72
C SER A 13 25.91 3.58 18.24
N LEU A 14 26.68 2.54 17.89
CA LEU A 14 26.75 2.02 16.53
C LEU A 14 25.48 1.26 16.11
N LEU A 15 24.84 0.55 17.05
CA LEU A 15 23.57 -0.15 16.81
C LEU A 15 22.39 0.82 16.61
N LEU A 16 22.41 1.98 17.29
CA LEU A 16 21.41 3.04 17.11
C LEU A 16 21.57 3.84 15.80
N GLN A 17 22.71 3.69 15.12
CA GLN A 17 22.97 4.31 13.81
C GLN A 17 22.58 3.43 12.63
N MET A 18 22.11 2.19 12.87
CA MET A 18 21.52 1.42 11.79
C MET A 18 20.28 2.18 11.34
N PRO A 19 20.24 2.69 10.08
CA PRO A 19 19.02 3.32 9.58
C PRO A 19 17.93 2.29 9.79
N ALA A 20 16.89 2.65 10.56
CA ALA A 20 15.69 1.82 10.66
C ALA A 20 15.26 1.60 9.22
N MET A 21 15.55 0.39 8.69
CA MET A 21 15.57 0.07 7.26
C MET A 21 14.48 0.88 6.57
N ALA A 22 14.88 2.03 6.01
CA ALA A 22 13.93 2.97 5.47
C ALA A 22 13.42 2.29 4.22
N TRP A 23 12.26 1.66 4.34
CA TRP A 23 11.69 0.78 3.33
C TRP A 23 11.77 1.47 1.98
N GLU A 24 12.65 0.95 1.12
CA GLU A 24 12.92 1.56 -0.15
C GLU A 24 11.66 1.45 -1.01
N GLU A 25 11.34 2.49 -1.77
CA GLU A 25 10.06 2.56 -2.47
C GLU A 25 9.89 1.43 -3.52
N GLY A 26 11.01 0.89 -4.00
CA GLY A 26 11.07 -0.28 -4.87
C GLY A 26 11.03 -1.64 -4.15
N ASP A 27 11.07 -1.69 -2.82
CA ASP A 27 11.07 -2.95 -2.07
C ASP A 27 9.70 -3.66 -2.16
N ARG A 28 9.73 -4.94 -2.52
CA ARG A 28 8.51 -5.74 -2.70
C ARG A 28 7.76 -5.98 -1.40
N GLN A 29 8.49 -6.12 -0.29
CA GLN A 29 7.86 -6.35 1.01
C GLN A 29 7.17 -5.08 1.53
N ALA A 30 7.80 -3.91 1.36
CA ALA A 30 7.20 -2.60 1.65
C ALA A 30 5.88 -2.41 0.88
N TYR A 31 5.90 -2.69 -0.42
CA TYR A 31 4.72 -2.66 -1.28
C TYR A 31 3.62 -3.60 -0.75
N ASN A 32 3.96 -4.85 -0.45
CA ASN A 32 3.01 -5.84 0.05
C ASN A 32 2.37 -5.40 1.38
N ASN A 33 3.16 -4.82 2.29
CA ASN A 33 2.66 -4.30 3.56
C ASN A 33 1.68 -3.15 3.37
N LYS A 34 2.00 -2.19 2.49
CA LYS A 34 1.08 -1.09 2.11
C LYS A 34 -0.22 -1.63 1.54
N MET A 35 -0.14 -2.60 0.63
CA MET A 35 -1.32 -3.22 0.03
C MET A 35 -2.13 -4.07 0.99
N ALA A 36 -1.50 -4.70 1.99
CA ALA A 36 -2.20 -5.45 3.04
C ALA A 36 -3.05 -4.50 3.91
N LEU A 37 -2.49 -3.37 4.33
CA LEU A 37 -3.23 -2.35 5.08
C LEU A 37 -4.35 -1.74 4.22
N LEU A 38 -4.05 -1.37 2.98
CA LEU A 38 -5.05 -0.84 2.06
C LEU A 38 -6.19 -1.84 1.80
N LYS A 39 -5.89 -3.14 1.74
CA LYS A 39 -6.93 -4.17 1.60
C LYS A 39 -7.94 -4.13 2.75
N VAL A 40 -7.47 -4.02 3.99
CA VAL A 40 -8.37 -3.91 5.16
C VAL A 40 -9.26 -2.67 5.05
N LEU A 41 -8.70 -1.54 4.61
CA LEU A 41 -9.47 -0.31 4.42
C LEU A 41 -10.50 -0.45 3.30
N VAL A 42 -10.12 -1.04 2.16
CA VAL A 42 -11.02 -1.29 1.02
C VAL A 42 -12.14 -2.25 1.41
N ASP A 43 -11.84 -3.33 2.13
CA ASP A 43 -12.85 -4.28 2.60
C ASP A 43 -13.87 -3.57 3.52
N GLY A 44 -13.40 -2.77 4.49
CA GLY A 44 -14.29 -1.98 5.35
C GLY A 44 -15.07 -0.88 4.61
N ALA A 45 -14.50 -0.29 3.55
CA ALA A 45 -15.21 0.67 2.71
C ALA A 45 -16.23 0.01 1.81
N LYS A 46 -15.98 -1.22 1.35
CA LYS A 46 -16.94 -2.03 0.60
C LYS A 46 -18.17 -2.34 1.47
N ASP A 47 -17.97 -2.68 2.74
CA ASP A 47 -19.07 -2.89 3.69
C ASP A 47 -19.89 -1.61 3.91
N ARG A 48 -19.26 -0.43 3.92
CA ARG A 48 -19.99 0.85 3.97
C ARG A 48 -20.70 1.18 2.65
N ALA A 49 -20.07 0.91 1.52
CA ALA A 49 -20.69 1.10 0.21
C ALA A 49 -21.97 0.26 0.06
N THR A 50 -21.98 -0.96 0.58
CA THR A 50 -23.17 -1.83 0.56
C THR A 50 -24.21 -1.48 1.61
N SER A 51 -23.81 -1.03 2.80
CA SER A 51 -24.74 -0.74 3.90
C SER A 51 -25.30 0.68 3.89
N SER A 52 -24.51 1.68 3.52
CA SER A 52 -24.88 3.10 3.56
C SER A 52 -24.71 3.82 2.22
N GLY A 53 -24.29 3.13 1.17
CA GLY A 53 -24.09 3.74 -0.15
C GLY A 53 -22.83 4.61 -0.27
N ASP A 54 -21.89 4.50 0.68
CA ASP A 54 -20.60 5.23 0.68
C ASP A 54 -19.62 4.70 -0.39
N LEU A 55 -20.02 4.83 -1.66
CA LEU A 55 -19.23 4.46 -2.83
C LEU A 55 -18.03 5.39 -3.03
N GLU A 56 -18.14 6.65 -2.61
CA GLU A 56 -17.08 7.64 -2.74
C GLU A 56 -15.82 7.19 -2.00
N THR A 57 -15.95 6.83 -0.72
CA THR A 57 -14.80 6.38 0.07
C THR A 57 -14.21 5.08 -0.49
N LEU A 58 -15.05 4.18 -1.01
CA LEU A 58 -14.58 2.96 -1.67
C LEU A 58 -13.71 3.29 -2.88
N CYS A 59 -14.20 4.14 -3.80
CA CYS A 59 -13.45 4.48 -5.00
C CYS A 59 -12.15 5.25 -4.70
N ILE A 60 -12.14 6.12 -3.67
CA ILE A 60 -10.93 6.81 -3.21
C ILE A 60 -9.87 5.81 -2.71
N LEU A 61 -10.27 4.83 -1.88
CA LEU A 61 -9.31 3.84 -1.38
C LEU A 61 -8.78 2.95 -2.51
N MET A 62 -9.61 2.62 -3.49
CA MET A 62 -9.19 1.89 -4.69
C MET A 62 -8.22 2.72 -5.56
N SER A 63 -8.39 4.05 -5.65
CA SER A 63 -7.46 4.91 -6.38
C SER A 63 -6.10 5.00 -5.68
N ILE A 64 -6.08 5.11 -4.36
CA ILE A 64 -4.83 5.08 -3.57
C ILE A 64 -4.07 3.75 -3.80
N GLY A 65 -4.78 2.62 -3.81
CA GLY A 65 -4.17 1.33 -4.12
C GLY A 65 -3.56 1.28 -5.53
N ASN A 66 -4.24 1.86 -6.52
CA ASN A 66 -3.73 1.98 -7.88
C ASN A 66 -2.44 2.81 -7.92
N ASP A 67 -2.41 3.95 -7.24
CA ASP A 67 -1.25 4.84 -7.23
C ASP A 67 -0.04 4.19 -6.56
N VAL A 68 -0.23 3.54 -5.41
CA VAL A 68 0.83 2.78 -4.72
C VAL A 68 1.38 1.67 -5.62
N THR A 69 0.51 0.95 -6.32
CA THR A 69 0.93 -0.15 -7.20
C THR A 69 1.60 0.37 -8.47
N LEU A 70 1.10 1.46 -9.05
CA LEU A 70 1.71 2.12 -10.19
C LEU A 70 3.13 2.58 -9.87
N ARG A 71 3.31 3.24 -8.72
CA ARG A 71 4.63 3.70 -8.28
C ARG A 71 5.60 2.54 -8.11
N TYR A 72 5.16 1.44 -7.50
CA TYR A 72 5.98 0.24 -7.37
C TYR A 72 6.39 -0.33 -8.74
N VAL A 73 5.45 -0.45 -9.69
CA VAL A 73 5.71 -0.95 -11.04
C VAL A 73 6.68 -0.06 -11.81
N GLN A 74 6.60 1.27 -11.66
CA GLN A 74 7.52 2.20 -12.29
C GLN A 74 8.98 1.99 -11.82
N LEU A 75 9.16 1.62 -10.55
CA LEU A 75 10.47 1.32 -9.97
C LEU A 75 10.91 -0.12 -10.26
N ASN A 76 9.98 -1.04 -10.53
CA ASN A 76 10.22 -2.46 -10.76
C ASN A 76 9.56 -2.97 -12.06
N PRO A 77 10.00 -2.49 -13.24
CA PRO A 77 9.36 -2.83 -14.53
C PRO A 77 9.54 -4.30 -14.95
N ALA A 78 10.38 -5.08 -14.26
CA ALA A 78 10.51 -6.51 -14.50
C ALA A 78 9.47 -7.36 -13.73
N ASP A 79 8.77 -6.79 -12.75
CA ASP A 79 7.79 -7.52 -11.94
C ASP A 79 6.43 -7.61 -12.65
N GLN A 80 6.32 -8.58 -13.56
CA GLN A 80 5.12 -8.79 -14.37
C GLN A 80 3.88 -9.18 -13.53
N VAL A 81 4.09 -9.80 -12.37
CA VAL A 81 3.00 -10.19 -11.47
C VAL A 81 2.29 -8.95 -10.93
N ILE A 82 3.04 -7.97 -10.44
CA ILE A 82 2.45 -6.74 -9.92
C ILE A 82 1.91 -5.85 -11.04
N GLN A 83 2.50 -5.88 -12.24
CA GLN A 83 1.92 -5.23 -13.42
C GLN A 83 0.55 -5.79 -13.79
N THR A 84 0.40 -7.12 -13.79
CA THR A 84 -0.89 -7.77 -14.07
C THR A 84 -1.91 -7.40 -13.00
N ARG A 85 -1.50 -7.37 -11.74
CA ARG A 85 -2.34 -6.93 -10.62
C ARG A 85 -2.80 -5.48 -10.80
N LEU A 86 -1.90 -4.57 -11.21
CA LEU A 86 -2.23 -3.17 -11.49
C LEU A 86 -3.31 -3.06 -12.57
N ALA A 87 -3.25 -3.86 -13.63
CA ALA A 87 -4.26 -3.86 -14.68
C ALA A 87 -5.65 -4.23 -14.14
N GLY A 88 -5.75 -5.27 -13.30
CA GLY A 88 -7.00 -5.64 -12.62
C GLY A 88 -7.52 -4.50 -11.73
N MET A 89 -6.65 -3.92 -10.92
CA MET A 89 -6.99 -2.81 -10.02
C MET A 89 -7.51 -1.57 -10.77
N ARG A 90 -7.00 -1.30 -11.98
CA ARG A 90 -7.49 -0.20 -12.84
C ARG A 90 -8.89 -0.48 -13.38
N THR A 91 -9.15 -1.72 -13.79
CA THR A 91 -10.49 -2.15 -14.23
C THR A 91 -11.50 -2.04 -13.09
N ASP A 92 -11.14 -2.50 -11.89
CA ASP A 92 -11.99 -2.39 -10.71
C ASP A 92 -12.28 -0.93 -10.36
N LEU A 93 -11.25 -0.07 -10.37
CA LEU A 93 -11.42 1.37 -10.11
C LEU A 93 -12.30 2.04 -11.17
N THR A 94 -12.09 1.72 -12.44
CA THR A 94 -12.91 2.25 -13.55
C THR A 94 -14.39 1.89 -13.34
N SER A 95 -14.65 0.65 -12.92
CA SER A 95 -16.00 0.18 -12.62
C SER A 95 -16.59 0.92 -11.41
N CYS A 96 -15.82 1.11 -10.34
CA CYS A 96 -16.24 1.88 -9.17
C CYS A 96 -16.62 3.31 -9.55
N LEU A 97 -15.75 4.02 -10.28
CA LEU A 97 -15.98 5.39 -10.71
C LEU A 97 -17.17 5.50 -11.68
N ALA A 98 -17.37 4.51 -12.55
CA ALA A 98 -18.54 4.48 -13.43
C ALA A 98 -19.85 4.43 -12.64
N VAL A 99 -19.91 3.60 -11.59
CA VAL A 99 -21.09 3.53 -10.70
C VAL A 99 -21.22 4.82 -9.88
N LEU A 100 -20.12 5.37 -9.36
CA LEU A 100 -20.11 6.58 -8.55
C LEU A 100 -20.64 7.80 -9.33
N TYR A 101 -20.19 7.99 -10.58
CA TYR A 101 -20.57 9.14 -11.40
C TYR A 101 -21.81 8.91 -12.26
N ASN A 102 -22.20 7.66 -12.50
CA ASN A 102 -23.41 7.31 -13.22
C ASN A 102 -24.17 6.20 -12.49
N PRO A 103 -24.98 6.53 -11.46
CA PRO A 103 -25.73 5.56 -10.66
C PRO A 103 -26.80 4.77 -11.45
N LEU A 104 -27.11 5.17 -12.69
CA LEU A 104 -28.00 4.42 -13.57
C LEU A 104 -27.28 3.28 -14.31
N ALA A 105 -25.94 3.30 -14.36
CA ALA A 105 -25.13 2.23 -14.96
C ALA A 105 -25.13 0.94 -14.12
N SER A 106 -25.65 0.97 -12.89
CA SER A 106 -25.75 -0.19 -11.99
C SER A 106 -27.17 -0.81 -11.93
N ARG A 107 -28.10 -0.39 -12.80
CA ARG A 107 -29.47 -0.95 -12.89
C ARG A 107 -29.63 -1.88 -14.08
#